data_AF-Q1Z0C1-F1
#
_entry.id   AF-Q1Z0C1-F1
#
_cell.length_a   1.000
_cell.length_b   1.000
_cell.length_c   1.000
_cell.angle_alpha   90.00
_cell.angle_beta   90.00
_cell.angle_gamma   90.00
#
_symmetry.space_group_name_H-M   'P 1'
#
loop_
_entity.id
_entity.type
_entity.pdbx_description
1 polymer ?
#
loop_
_entity_poly.entity_id
_entity_poly.type
_entity_poly.pdbx_seq_one_letter_code
_entity_poly.pdbx_strand_id
1 'polypeptide(L)'
;MKFFYERTENEDEVKIVLKPHSFFIMLLMIAVWLINDLVLKSAPIAQFIMPIFIAFMVIRFFSIIRVQKEVLLGMKQRKAETTGSKFSLKNPLTYTIKKH
;
A
#
# COMPACT_ATOMS: atom_id res chain seq x y z
N MET A 1 -3.66 7.31 -7.82
CA MET A 1 -2.38 7.06 -8.53
C MET A 1 -2.17 5.56 -8.64
N LYS A 2 -2.02 5.02 -9.86
CA LYS A 2 -1.91 3.57 -10.15
C LYS A 2 -0.78 2.84 -9.38
N PHE A 3 0.09 3.59 -8.73
CA PHE A 3 1.22 3.10 -7.94
C PHE A 3 0.84 2.46 -6.59
N PHE A 4 -0.17 2.99 -5.90
CA PHE A 4 -0.58 2.48 -4.57
C PHE A 4 -1.78 1.56 -4.66
N TYR A 5 -2.72 1.91 -5.53
CA TYR A 5 -3.92 1.15 -5.79
C TYR A 5 -4.42 1.45 -7.20
N GLU A 6 -5.21 0.51 -7.71
CA GLU A 6 -5.96 0.65 -8.94
C GLU A 6 -7.44 0.48 -8.62
N ARG A 7 -8.24 1.48 -8.96
CA ARG A 7 -9.69 1.46 -8.79
C ARG A 7 -10.32 1.39 -10.18
N THR A 8 -11.07 0.34 -10.43
CA THR A 8 -11.86 0.14 -11.64
C THR A 8 -13.32 0.08 -11.22
N GLU A 9 -14.14 0.90 -11.86
CA GLU A 9 -15.57 0.98 -11.56
C GLU A 9 -16.35 0.57 -12.81
N ASN A 10 -17.18 -0.44 -12.66
CA ASN A 10 -18.12 -0.91 -13.68
C ASN A 10 -19.56 -0.58 -13.22
N GLU A 11 -20.54 -0.92 -14.05
CA GLU A 11 -21.96 -0.74 -13.75
C GLU A 11 -22.38 -1.53 -12.50
N ASP A 12 -21.89 -2.76 -12.34
CA ASP A 12 -22.30 -3.67 -11.26
C ASP A 12 -21.40 -3.63 -10.01
N GLU A 13 -20.11 -3.31 -10.19
CA GLU A 13 -19.11 -3.45 -9.11
C GLU A 13 -18.01 -2.38 -9.14
N VAL A 14 -17.47 -2.11 -7.96
CA VAL A 14 -16.24 -1.34 -7.75
C VAL A 14 -15.14 -2.30 -7.33
N LYS A 15 -14.11 -2.42 -8.17
CA LYS A 15 -12.94 -3.26 -7.90
C LYS A 15 -11.74 -2.39 -7.55
N ILE A 16 -11.11 -2.71 -6.43
CA ILE A 16 -10.01 -1.97 -5.84
C ILE A 16 -8.86 -2.96 -5.64
N VAL A 17 -7.78 -2.80 -6.40
CA VAL A 17 -6.57 -3.61 -6.29
C VAL A 17 -5.49 -2.80 -5.58
N LEU A 18 -5.02 -3.24 -4.41
CA LEU A 18 -3.85 -2.64 -3.77
C LEU A 18 -2.57 -3.21 -4.36
N LYS A 19 -1.71 -2.32 -4.87
CA LYS A 19 -0.44 -2.73 -5.45
C LYS A 19 0.57 -2.98 -4.33
N PRO A 20 1.20 -4.17 -4.27
CA PRO A 20 2.14 -4.52 -3.20
C PRO A 20 3.50 -3.81 -3.36
N HIS A 21 3.75 -3.14 -4.49
CA HIS A 21 5.05 -2.52 -4.82
C HIS A 21 5.44 -1.46 -3.78
N SER A 22 4.49 -0.63 -3.35
CA SER A 22 4.73 0.38 -2.31
C SER A 22 5.21 -0.24 -1.00
N PHE A 23 4.75 -1.45 -0.67
CA PHE A 23 5.16 -2.17 0.52
C PHE A 23 6.57 -2.75 0.38
N PHE A 24 6.90 -3.33 -0.78
CA PHE A 24 8.26 -3.82 -1.04
C PHE A 24 9.31 -2.69 -1.04
N ILE A 25 8.94 -1.51 -1.53
CA ILE A 25 9.82 -0.33 -1.45
C ILE A 25 10.08 0.05 0.01
N MET A 26 9.06 0.01 0.89
CA MET A 26 9.28 0.24 2.31
C MET A 26 10.23 -0.80 2.92
N LEU A 27 10.06 -2.08 2.59
CA LEU A 27 10.98 -3.13 3.06
C LEU A 27 12.40 -2.90 2.57
N LEU A 28 12.58 -2.49 1.32
CA LEU A 28 13.88 -2.17 0.75
C LEU A 28 14.52 -0.98 1.46
N MET A 29 13.77 0.09 1.73
CA MET A 29 14.27 1.25 2.49
C MET A 29 14.72 0.86 3.90
N ILE A 30 13.96 -0.01 4.59
CA ILE A 30 14.33 -0.54 5.91
C ILE A 30 15.60 -1.39 5.81
N ALA A 31 15.71 -2.26 4.79
CA ALA A 31 16.89 -3.09 4.60
C ALA A 31 18.15 -2.25 4.33
N VAL A 32 18.05 -1.23 3.47
CA VAL A 32 19.15 -0.30 3.19
C VAL A 32 19.56 0.46 4.45
N TRP A 33 18.59 0.93 5.22
CA TRP A 33 18.85 1.61 6.49
C TRP A 33 19.57 0.70 7.49
N LEU A 34 19.09 -0.54 7.68
CA LEU A 34 19.71 -1.53 8.58
C LEU A 34 21.13 -1.89 8.15
N ILE A 35 21.38 -2.10 6.85
CA ILE A 35 22.72 -2.38 6.33
C ILE A 35 23.65 -1.19 6.59
N ASN A 36 23.16 0.03 6.36
CA ASN A 36 23.94 1.23 6.60
C ASN A 36 24.32 1.40 8.08
N ASP A 37 23.37 1.14 8.98
CA ASP A 37 23.55 1.31 10.42
C ASP A 37 24.45 0.21 11.02
N LEU A 38 24.20 -1.06 10.66
CA LEU A 38 24.88 -2.22 11.25
C LEU A 38 26.23 -2.54 10.61
N VAL A 39 26.36 -2.36 9.29
CA VAL A 39 27.56 -2.79 8.53
C VAL A 39 28.48 -1.60 8.26
N LEU A 40 27.93 -0.53 7.70
CA LEU A 40 28.73 0.61 7.23
C LEU A 40 28.99 1.66 8.33
N LYS A 41 28.20 1.66 9.41
CA LYS A 41 28.24 2.67 10.50
C LYS A 41 28.30 4.11 10.00
N SER A 42 27.68 4.36 8.84
CA SER A 42 27.76 5.66 8.17
C SER A 42 26.62 6.56 8.65
N ALA A 43 26.93 7.45 9.59
CA ALA A 43 25.98 8.42 10.15
C ALA A 43 25.29 9.33 9.10
N PRO A 44 25.93 9.79 8.01
CA PRO A 44 25.31 10.75 7.08
C PRO A 44 24.11 10.19 6.33
N ILE A 45 24.14 8.91 5.96
CA ILE A 45 23.12 8.30 5.10
C ILE A 45 21.79 8.13 5.84
N ALA A 46 21.84 7.77 7.13
CA ALA A 46 20.64 7.62 7.96
C ALA A 46 19.85 8.94 8.08
N GLN A 47 20.55 10.08 8.10
CA GLN A 47 19.94 11.41 8.22
C GLN A 47 19.10 11.79 6.99
N PHE A 48 19.40 11.24 5.81
CA PHE A 48 18.61 11.47 4.59
C PHE A 48 17.53 10.40 4.38
N ILE A 49 17.82 9.13 4.68
CA ILE A 49 16.86 8.03 4.46
C ILE A 49 15.62 8.19 5.35
N MET A 50 15.79 8.57 6.62
CA MET A 50 14.69 8.65 7.58
C MET A 50 13.62 9.69 7.19
N PRO A 51 13.96 10.94 6.85
CA PRO A 51 12.97 11.90 6.35
C PRO A 51 12.25 11.44 5.08
N ILE A 52 12.98 10.85 4.13
CA ILE A 52 12.39 10.31 2.89
C ILE A 52 11.41 9.18 3.21
N PHE A 53 11.78 8.29 4.13
CA PHE A 53 10.93 7.20 4.57
C PHE A 53 9.64 7.70 5.23
N ILE A 54 9.75 8.69 6.13
CA ILE A 54 8.59 9.31 6.78
C ILE A 54 7.68 9.97 5.73
N ALA A 55 8.25 10.77 4.83
CA ALA A 55 7.48 11.42 3.77
C ALA A 55 6.75 10.38 2.88
N PHE A 56 7.45 9.32 2.49
CA PHE A 56 6.86 8.22 1.71
C PHE A 56 5.73 7.53 2.47
N MET A 57 5.90 7.24 3.77
CA MET A 57 4.86 6.66 4.61
C MET A 57 3.62 7.54 4.68
N VAL A 58 3.79 8.86 4.86
CA VAL A 58 2.70 9.83 4.93
C VAL A 58 1.93 9.87 3.61
N ILE A 59 2.64 10.00 2.48
CA ILE A 59 2.03 10.00 1.14
C ILE A 59 1.25 8.70 0.90
N ARG A 60 1.87 7.55 1.24
CA ARG A 60 1.24 6.24 1.11
C ARG A 60 -0.01 6.11 1.98
N PHE A 61 0.06 6.57 3.22
CA PHE A 61 -1.06 6.52 4.17
C PHE A 61 -2.25 7.31 3.65
N PHE A 62 -2.05 8.56 3.24
CA PHE A 62 -3.13 9.38 2.66
C PHE A 62 -3.66 8.84 1.33
N SER A 63 -2.79 8.22 0.52
CA SER A 63 -3.22 7.58 -0.73
C SER A 63 -4.14 6.39 -0.48
N ILE A 64 -3.87 5.59 0.56
CA ILE A 64 -4.62 4.37 0.86
C ILE A 64 -5.88 4.65 1.70
N ILE A 65 -5.85 5.65 2.59
CA ILE A 65 -6.94 5.88 3.56
C ILE A 65 -8.30 6.14 2.88
N ARG A 66 -8.31 6.87 1.76
CA ARG A 66 -9.54 7.17 1.01
C ARG A 66 -10.21 5.89 0.51
N VAL A 67 -9.40 4.99 -0.02
CA VAL A 67 -9.82 3.70 -0.58
C VAL A 67 -10.23 2.74 0.53
N GLN A 68 -9.47 2.70 1.63
CA GLN A 68 -9.84 1.87 2.78
C GLN A 68 -11.16 2.28 3.41
N LYS A 69 -11.49 3.57 3.45
CA LYS A 69 -12.81 4.03 3.90
C LYS A 69 -13.94 3.49 3.01
N GLU A 70 -13.77 3.54 1.69
CA GLU A 70 -14.74 2.99 0.72
C GLU A 70 -14.92 1.48 0.90
N VAL A 71 -13.82 0.74 1.00
CA VAL A 71 -13.83 -0.70 1.27
C VAL A 71 -14.51 -1.01 2.61
N LEU A 72 -14.20 -0.28 3.67
CA LEU A 72 -14.77 -0.48 5.00
C LEU A 72 -16.28 -0.24 5.02
N LEU A 73 -16.77 0.76 4.27
CA LEU A 73 -18.20 0.98 4.07
C LEU A 73 -18.84 -0.19 3.32
N GLY A 74 -18.22 -0.66 2.23
CA GLY A 74 -18.71 -1.83 1.48
C GLY A 74 -18.73 -3.11 2.33
N MET A 75 -17.71 -3.34 3.16
CA MET A 75 -17.65 -4.45 4.11
C MET A 75 -18.73 -4.34 5.18
N LYS A 76 -18.97 -3.14 5.71
CA LYS A 76 -20.05 -2.89 6.69
C LYS A 76 -21.43 -3.20 6.10
N GLN A 77 -21.62 -2.96 4.80
CA GLN A 77 -22.84 -3.30 4.06
C GLN A 77 -22.88 -4.77 3.60
N ARG A 78 -21.86 -5.58 3.91
CA ARG A 78 -21.68 -6.97 3.41
C ARG A 78 -21.67 -7.09 1.89
N LYS A 79 -21.35 -6.01 1.19
CA LYS A 79 -21.26 -5.95 -0.28
C LYS A 79 -19.83 -6.09 -0.79
N ALA A 80 -18.84 -6.11 0.11
CA ALA A 80 -17.44 -6.21 -0.23
C ALA A 80 -16.86 -7.61 0.02
N GLU A 81 -16.20 -8.15 -0.99
CA GLU A 81 -15.41 -9.38 -0.92
C GLU A 81 -13.91 -9.03 -0.96
N THR A 82 -13.11 -9.77 -0.20
CA THR A 82 -11.65 -9.59 -0.13
C THR A 82 -10.95 -10.82 -0.66
N THR A 83 -10.06 -10.65 -1.63
CA THR A 83 -9.31 -11.75 -2.26
C THR A 83 -7.82 -11.40 -2.38
N GLY A 84 -6.97 -12.42 -2.53
CA GLY A 84 -5.52 -12.23 -2.70
C GLY A 84 -4.78 -11.86 -1.41
N SER A 85 -3.57 -11.33 -1.57
CA SER A 85 -2.67 -11.02 -0.44
C SER A 85 -1.93 -9.69 -0.63
N LYS A 86 -1.67 -8.99 0.48
CA LYS A 86 -0.89 -7.74 0.52
C LYS A 86 0.56 -7.92 0.07
N PHE A 87 1.06 -9.15 0.12
CA PHE A 87 2.45 -9.50 -0.17
C PHE A 87 2.63 -10.23 -1.51
N SER A 88 1.54 -10.55 -2.21
CA SER A 88 1.63 -11.29 -3.47
C SER A 88 1.64 -10.34 -4.66
N LEU A 89 2.69 -10.41 -5.48
CA LEU A 89 2.77 -9.70 -6.76
C LEU A 89 1.82 -10.29 -7.80
N LYS A 90 1.60 -11.62 -7.76
CA LYS A 90 0.76 -12.35 -8.72
C LYS A 90 -0.73 -12.20 -8.39
N ASN A 91 -1.08 -12.27 -7.10
CA ASN A 91 -2.45 -12.17 -6.60
C ASN A 91 -2.55 -11.04 -5.56
N PRO A 92 -2.44 -9.77 -6.01
CA PRO A 92 -2.49 -8.62 -5.12
C PRO A 92 -3.82 -8.57 -4.36
N LEU A 93 -3.78 -7.99 -3.16
CA LEU A 93 -4.97 -7.77 -2.34
C LEU A 93 -6.00 -6.98 -3.13
N THR A 94 -7.15 -7.61 -3.38
CA THR A 94 -8.21 -7.08 -4.21
C THR A 94 -9.51 -7.06 -3.42
N TYR A 95 -10.17 -5.92 -3.42
CA TYR A 95 -11.50 -5.73 -2.87
C TYR A 95 -12.49 -5.56 -4.01
N THR A 96 -13.59 -6.30 -3.97
CA THR A 96 -14.69 -6.18 -4.92
C THR A 96 -15.93 -5.78 -4.16
N ILE A 97 -16.48 -4.60 -4.45
CA ILE A 97 -17.68 -4.06 -3.81
C ILE A 97 -18.82 -4.10 -4.81
N LYS A 98 -19.85 -4.91 -4.55
CA LYS A 98 -21.07 -4.96 -5.36
C LYS A 98 -21.92 -3.71 -5.11
N LYS A 99 -22.45 -3.10 -6.17
CA LYS A 99 -23.35 -1.94 -6.05
C LYS A 99 -24.77 -2.36 -5.69
N HIS A 100 -25.22 -3.49 -6.24
CA HIS A 100 -26.54 -4.08 -6.01
C HIS A 100 -26.55 -5.01 -4.79
#